data_AF-A0A9W6G657-F1
#
_entry.id   AF-A0A9W6G657-F1
#
_cell.length_a   1.000
_cell.length_b   1.000
_cell.length_c   1.000
_cell.angle_alpha   90.00
_cell.angle_beta   90.00
_cell.angle_gamma   90.00
#
_symmetry.space_group_name_H-M   'P 1'
#
loop_
_entity.id
_entity.type
_entity.pdbx_description
1 polymer ?
#
loop_
_entity_poly.entity_id
_entity_poly.type
_entity_poly.pdbx_seq_one_letter_code
_entity_poly.pdbx_strand_id
1 'polypeptide(L)'
;MSSIEEASGSVATNADSARELAGSITSSKDLLDSLAARLDAIGVETTARQTQVAGDRAEELAGHANALADALDSLRQQVDALKGLLAGALRSGAGNANRGRASRPASASGSGAGQEPLPLKGPVASVTPTGISKRHFLGKLQMKSPAKERNTVVLPGVDTDADIAAIKTGRAAYVRDNLYKVNDRTYGVKPTGTVYPVRGNGFVELDKLEYTALKGLKVYKGDRAAAERDPQIARFSRHMTDKTWETARNVFNQGQERA
;
A
#
# COMPACT_ATOMS: atom_id res chain seq x y z
N MET A 1 -4.42 -27.05 18.58
CA MET A 1 -3.07 -27.00 17.97
C MET A 1 -3.08 -27.31 16.48
N SER A 2 -3.96 -28.21 15.98
CA SER A 2 -4.06 -28.57 14.56
C SER A 2 -4.25 -27.38 13.59
N SER A 3 -5.11 -26.40 13.88
CA SER A 3 -5.36 -25.26 12.98
C SER A 3 -4.18 -24.30 12.81
N ILE A 4 -3.24 -24.24 13.77
CA ILE A 4 -2.06 -23.36 13.68
C ILE A 4 -0.95 -24.03 12.86
N GLU A 5 -0.80 -25.35 12.97
CA GLU A 5 0.13 -26.10 12.11
C GLU A 5 -0.34 -26.09 10.65
N GLU A 6 -1.64 -26.23 10.42
CA GLU A 6 -2.24 -26.17 9.08
C GLU A 6 -2.06 -24.78 8.46
N ALA A 7 -2.30 -23.72 9.22
CA ALA A 7 -2.02 -22.34 8.76
C ALA A 7 -0.54 -22.12 8.45
N SER A 8 0.37 -22.61 9.30
CA SER A 8 1.81 -22.52 9.08
C SER A 8 2.28 -23.28 7.84
N GLY A 9 1.67 -24.44 7.56
CA GLY A 9 1.92 -25.21 6.34
C GLY A 9 1.45 -24.47 5.10
N SER A 10 0.25 -23.88 5.13
CA SER A 10 -0.29 -23.11 4.01
C SER A 10 0.55 -21.87 3.66
N VAL A 11 1.14 -21.22 4.66
CA VAL A 11 2.03 -20.06 4.44
C VAL A 11 3.32 -20.48 3.74
N ALA A 12 3.88 -21.64 4.12
CA ALA A 12 5.08 -22.18 3.47
C ALA A 12 4.81 -22.53 1.99
N THR A 13 3.69 -23.23 1.71
CA THR A 13 3.33 -23.58 0.32
C THR A 13 3.08 -22.34 -0.53
N ASN A 14 2.52 -21.28 0.05
CA ASN A 14 2.30 -20.02 -0.65
C ASN A 14 3.62 -19.27 -0.93
N ALA A 15 4.59 -19.33 -0.02
CA ALA A 15 5.92 -18.74 -0.24
C ALA A 15 6.67 -19.45 -1.37
N ASP A 16 6.61 -20.78 -1.42
CA ASP A 16 7.23 -21.57 -2.49
C ASP A 16 6.54 -21.31 -3.84
N SER A 17 5.20 -21.23 -3.85
CA SER A 17 4.44 -20.87 -5.06
C SER A 17 4.80 -19.47 -5.57
N ALA A 18 5.03 -18.50 -4.67
CA ALA A 18 5.44 -17.15 -5.03
C ALA A 18 6.84 -17.11 -5.65
N ARG A 19 7.77 -17.94 -5.15
CA ARG A 19 9.12 -18.09 -5.73
C ARG A 19 9.08 -18.75 -7.10
N GLU A 20 8.28 -19.80 -7.26
CA GLU A 20 8.10 -20.47 -8.55
C GLU A 20 7.51 -19.50 -9.59
N LEU A 21 6.51 -18.71 -9.18
CA LEU A 21 5.95 -17.64 -10.02
C LEU A 21 7.03 -16.62 -10.41
N ALA A 22 7.84 -16.14 -9.46
CA ALA A 22 8.93 -15.21 -9.74
C ALA A 22 9.94 -15.78 -10.76
N GLY A 23 10.28 -17.07 -10.63
CA GLY A 23 11.11 -17.79 -11.59
C GLY A 23 10.48 -17.81 -12.99
N SER A 24 9.21 -18.16 -13.10
CA SER A 24 8.49 -18.20 -14.38
C SER A 24 8.40 -16.82 -15.07
N ILE A 25 8.22 -15.76 -14.28
CA ILE A 25 8.18 -14.37 -14.77
C ILE A 25 9.57 -13.98 -15.30
N THR A 26 10.64 -14.35 -14.58
CA THR A 26 12.01 -14.10 -15.02
C THR A 26 12.33 -14.80 -16.33
N SER A 27 11.96 -16.08 -16.47
CA SER A 27 12.11 -16.79 -17.76
C SER A 27 11.30 -16.14 -18.88
N SER A 28 10.11 -15.62 -18.58
CA SER A 28 9.29 -14.90 -19.56
C SER A 28 9.94 -13.57 -19.99
N LYS A 29 10.59 -12.86 -19.06
CA LYS A 29 11.39 -11.66 -19.36
C LYS A 29 12.52 -11.98 -20.32
N ASP A 30 13.30 -13.04 -20.06
CA ASP A 30 14.42 -13.44 -20.93
C ASP A 30 13.96 -13.69 -22.38
N LEU A 31 12.77 -14.29 -22.55
CA LEU A 31 12.16 -14.47 -23.87
C LEU A 31 11.76 -13.15 -24.53
N LEU A 32 11.19 -12.21 -23.76
CA LEU A 32 10.83 -10.87 -24.24
C LEU A 32 12.08 -10.08 -24.65
N ASP A 33 13.14 -10.11 -23.86
CA ASP A 33 14.40 -9.43 -24.17
C ASP A 33 15.03 -10.02 -25.45
N SER A 34 14.98 -11.35 -25.62
CA SER A 34 15.41 -12.02 -26.85
C SER A 34 14.56 -11.62 -28.07
N LEU A 35 13.24 -11.51 -27.90
CA LEU A 35 12.33 -11.08 -28.95
C LEU A 35 12.56 -9.61 -29.33
N ALA A 36 12.75 -8.73 -28.35
CA ALA A 36 13.05 -7.32 -28.56
C ALA A 36 14.33 -7.15 -29.39
N ALA A 37 15.39 -7.88 -29.04
CA ALA A 37 16.65 -7.87 -29.79
C ALA A 37 16.48 -8.36 -31.24
N ARG A 38 15.65 -9.39 -31.47
CA ARG A 38 15.34 -9.87 -32.83
C ARG A 38 14.53 -8.86 -33.64
N LEU A 39 13.56 -8.20 -33.03
CA LEU A 39 12.72 -7.18 -33.67
C LEU A 39 13.51 -5.93 -34.05
N ASP A 40 14.47 -5.54 -33.21
CA ASP A 40 15.40 -4.45 -33.49
C ASP A 40 16.29 -4.78 -34.71
N ALA A 41 16.80 -6.01 -34.77
CA ALA A 41 17.63 -6.48 -35.88
C ALA A 41 16.90 -6.49 -37.25
N ILE A 42 15.57 -6.58 -37.27
CA ILE A 42 14.75 -6.51 -38.50
C ILE A 42 14.14 -5.12 -38.74
N GLY A 43 14.51 -4.11 -37.95
CA GLY A 43 14.09 -2.72 -38.13
C GLY A 43 12.65 -2.41 -37.72
N VAL A 44 12.04 -3.24 -36.87
CA VAL A 44 10.66 -3.04 -36.39
C VAL A 44 10.69 -2.32 -35.03
N GLU A 45 11.11 -1.05 -35.06
CA GLU A 45 11.42 -0.25 -33.86
C GLU A 45 10.24 -0.11 -32.87
N THR A 46 9.01 0.01 -33.39
CA THR A 46 7.83 0.23 -32.53
C THR A 46 7.50 -1.02 -31.70
N THR A 47 7.59 -2.19 -32.32
CA THR A 47 7.34 -3.48 -31.64
C THR A 47 8.50 -3.85 -30.72
N ALA A 48 9.75 -3.52 -31.09
CA ALA A 48 10.92 -3.69 -30.23
C ALA A 48 10.77 -2.87 -28.92
N ARG A 49 10.39 -1.59 -29.00
CA ARG A 49 10.13 -0.75 -27.81
C ARG A 49 9.00 -1.28 -26.95
N GLN A 50 7.90 -1.75 -27.55
CA GLN A 50 6.79 -2.35 -26.79
C GLN A 50 7.22 -3.63 -26.07
N THR A 51 8.07 -4.44 -26.70
CA THR A 51 8.59 -5.68 -26.12
C THR A 51 9.55 -5.38 -24.97
N GLN A 52 10.39 -4.36 -25.10
CA GLN A 52 11.28 -3.90 -24.04
C GLN A 52 10.50 -3.37 -22.82
N VAL A 53 9.46 -2.57 -23.03
CA VAL A 53 8.56 -2.10 -21.94
C VAL A 53 7.88 -3.29 -21.24
N ALA A 54 7.53 -4.34 -21.98
CA ALA A 54 6.98 -5.56 -21.38
C ALA A 54 8.03 -6.31 -20.53
N GLY A 55 9.28 -6.37 -20.98
CA GLY A 55 10.41 -6.94 -20.24
C GLY A 55 10.72 -6.18 -18.94
N ASP A 56 10.68 -4.85 -18.96
CA ASP A 56 10.84 -4.00 -17.76
C ASP A 56 9.72 -4.27 -16.75
N ARG A 57 8.47 -4.40 -17.22
CA ARG A 57 7.32 -4.70 -16.37
C ARG A 57 7.37 -6.11 -15.79
N ALA A 58 7.89 -7.07 -16.54
CA ALA A 58 8.11 -8.43 -16.03
C ALA A 58 9.13 -8.44 -14.89
N GLU A 59 10.21 -7.64 -14.98
CA GLU A 59 11.19 -7.50 -13.91
C GLU A 59 10.58 -6.91 -12.63
N GLU A 60 9.77 -5.85 -12.77
CA GLU A 60 9.05 -5.26 -11.64
C GLU A 60 8.13 -6.28 -10.96
N LEU A 61 7.40 -7.09 -11.74
CA LEU A 61 6.52 -8.14 -11.21
C LEU A 61 7.30 -9.26 -10.52
N ALA A 62 8.44 -9.69 -11.07
CA ALA A 62 9.32 -10.67 -10.43
C ALA A 62 9.86 -10.14 -9.10
N GLY A 63 10.25 -8.86 -9.04
CA GLY A 63 10.65 -8.18 -7.81
C GLY A 63 9.54 -8.19 -6.74
N HIS A 64 8.30 -7.89 -7.14
CA HIS A 64 7.15 -7.96 -6.24
C HIS A 64 6.86 -9.38 -5.74
N ALA A 65 6.97 -10.39 -6.60
CA ALA A 65 6.76 -11.79 -6.23
C ALA A 65 7.81 -12.27 -5.21
N ASN A 66 9.08 -11.89 -5.40
CA ASN A 66 10.14 -12.18 -4.43
C ASN A 66 9.91 -11.47 -3.09
N ALA A 67 9.54 -10.19 -3.12
CA ALA A 67 9.22 -9.44 -1.89
C ALA A 67 8.03 -10.04 -1.13
N LEU A 68 7.03 -10.60 -1.84
CA LEU A 68 5.92 -11.32 -1.24
C LEU A 68 6.39 -12.63 -0.58
N ALA A 69 7.27 -13.39 -1.23
CA ALA A 69 7.84 -14.61 -0.66
C ALA A 69 8.60 -14.32 0.64
N ASP A 70 9.43 -13.27 0.66
CA ASP A 70 10.17 -12.85 1.85
C ASP A 70 9.24 -12.42 3.00
N ALA A 71 8.14 -11.74 2.68
CA ALA A 71 7.13 -11.35 3.67
C ALA A 71 6.42 -12.58 4.27
N LEU A 72 6.11 -13.60 3.46
CA LEU A 72 5.51 -14.85 3.93
C LEU A 72 6.46 -15.65 4.82
N ASP A 73 7.75 -15.69 4.50
CA ASP A 73 8.77 -16.31 5.35
C ASP A 73 8.91 -15.57 6.70
N SER A 74 8.88 -14.24 6.68
CA SER A 74 8.90 -13.44 7.91
C SER A 74 7.68 -13.72 8.78
N LEU A 75 6.49 -13.82 8.18
CA LEU A 75 5.25 -14.17 8.89
C LEU A 75 5.35 -15.57 9.52
N ARG A 76 5.90 -16.54 8.79
CA ARG A 76 6.15 -17.89 9.32
C ARG A 76 7.06 -17.87 10.55
N GLN A 77 8.17 -17.13 10.49
CA GLN A 77 9.08 -16.98 11.63
C GLN A 77 8.39 -16.37 12.85
N GLN A 78 7.51 -15.37 12.65
CA GLN A 78 6.73 -14.79 13.74
C GLN A 78 5.74 -15.79 14.36
N VAL A 79 5.07 -16.60 13.53
CA VAL A 79 4.17 -17.66 13.99
C VAL A 79 4.94 -18.71 14.81
N ASP A 80 6.12 -19.13 14.36
CA ASP A 80 6.93 -20.10 15.08
C ASP A 80 7.49 -19.54 16.40
N ALA A 81 7.87 -18.26 16.44
CA ALA A 81 8.24 -17.57 17.68
C ALA A 81 7.08 -17.52 18.68
N LEU A 82 5.86 -17.22 18.21
CA LEU A 82 4.64 -17.22 19.05
C LEU A 82 4.32 -18.62 19.59
N LYS A 83 4.48 -19.68 18.77
CA LYS A 83 4.36 -21.07 19.24
C LYS A 83 5.36 -21.37 20.35
N GLY A 84 6.62 -20.94 20.18
CA GLY A 84 7.68 -21.11 21.18
C GLY A 84 7.33 -20.44 22.52
N LEU A 85 6.83 -19.20 22.48
CA LEU A 85 6.38 -18.47 23.67
C LEU A 85 5.20 -19.18 24.36
N LEU A 86 4.21 -19.63 23.60
CA LEU A 86 3.05 -20.35 24.15
C LEU A 86 3.45 -21.69 24.79
N ALA A 87 4.34 -22.44 24.14
CA ALA A 87 4.88 -23.68 24.69
C ALA A 87 5.73 -23.45 25.96
N GLY A 88 6.45 -22.33 26.04
CA GLY A 88 7.17 -21.90 27.24
C GLY A 88 6.21 -21.57 28.39
N ALA A 89 5.18 -20.76 28.14
CA ALA A 89 4.18 -20.37 29.13
C ALA A 89 3.43 -21.59 29.72
N LEU A 90 3.10 -22.59 28.89
CA LEU A 90 2.45 -23.83 29.34
C LEU A 90 3.37 -24.71 30.20
N ARG A 91 4.69 -24.71 29.96
CA ARG A 91 5.67 -25.44 30.80
C ARG A 91 5.95 -24.74 32.12
N SER A 92 5.91 -23.41 32.15
CA SER A 92 6.10 -22.61 33.37
C SER A 92 4.90 -22.64 34.32
N GLY A 93 3.71 -23.07 33.88
CA GLY A 93 2.52 -23.22 34.71
C GLY A 93 2.45 -24.50 35.57
N ALA A 94 3.33 -25.48 35.34
CA ALA A 94 3.24 -26.82 35.96
C ALA A 94 4.25 -27.09 37.09
N GLY A 95 5.06 -26.10 37.51
CA GLY A 95 6.07 -26.35 38.53
C GLY A 95 6.55 -25.10 39.24
N ASN A 96 5.82 -24.63 40.26
CA ASN A 96 6.47 -23.92 41.35
C ASN A 96 5.67 -23.97 42.66
N ALA A 97 5.80 -25.10 43.37
CA ALA A 97 5.71 -25.12 44.82
C ALA A 97 7.10 -25.38 45.38
N ASN A 98 7.67 -24.33 45.98
CA ASN A 98 8.59 -24.38 47.13
C ASN A 98 10.04 -24.88 46.89
N ARG A 99 10.99 -23.94 46.85
CA ARG A 99 12.14 -23.84 47.79
C ARG A 99 13.03 -22.64 47.41
N GLY A 100 13.44 -21.89 48.44
CA GLY A 100 14.07 -20.59 48.27
C GLY A 100 15.59 -20.55 48.18
N ARG A 101 16.07 -19.33 48.39
CA ARG A 101 17.43 -18.86 48.66
C ARG A 101 18.17 -18.19 47.48
N ALA A 102 18.10 -16.86 47.54
CA ALA A 102 19.10 -15.85 47.23
C ALA A 102 20.13 -16.12 46.10
N SER A 103 20.02 -15.33 45.03
CA SER A 103 21.07 -14.41 44.55
C SER A 103 20.48 -13.48 43.48
N ARG A 104 20.65 -12.16 43.66
CA ARG A 104 20.53 -11.14 42.59
C ARG A 104 21.71 -11.36 41.61
N PRO A 105 21.54 -11.12 40.30
CA PRO A 105 21.62 -9.75 39.78
C PRO A 105 20.48 -9.38 38.83
N ALA A 106 20.36 -8.07 38.60
CA ALA A 106 19.32 -7.39 37.85
C ALA A 106 19.37 -7.63 36.34
N SER A 107 18.22 -7.69 35.69
CA SER A 107 17.91 -6.93 34.45
C SER A 107 16.47 -7.22 34.00
N ALA A 108 15.92 -6.26 33.27
CA ALA A 108 14.51 -5.96 33.08
C ALA A 108 13.75 -6.86 32.09
N SER A 109 12.45 -6.54 31.95
CA SER A 109 11.49 -6.90 30.89
C SER A 109 10.43 -7.90 31.36
N GLY A 110 9.13 -7.61 31.39
CA GLY A 110 8.38 -6.55 30.73
C GLY A 110 7.02 -7.13 30.37
N SER A 111 6.03 -6.89 31.23
CA SER A 111 4.63 -7.23 30.99
C SER A 111 4.13 -6.53 29.71
N GLY A 112 3.64 -7.29 28.74
CA GLY A 112 2.99 -6.77 27.53
C GLY A 112 1.59 -6.22 27.83
N ALA A 113 1.53 -5.11 28.57
CA ALA A 113 0.40 -4.20 28.65
C ALA A 113 0.82 -2.88 27.99
N GLY A 114 0.18 -2.52 26.87
CA GLY A 114 0.42 -1.26 26.17
C GLY A 114 1.79 -1.19 25.50
N GLN A 115 1.82 -1.19 24.17
CA GLN A 115 2.95 -0.55 23.50
C GLN A 115 2.99 0.89 24.00
N GLU A 116 3.99 1.23 24.80
CA GLU A 116 4.30 2.62 25.09
C GLU A 116 4.39 3.37 23.75
N PRO A 117 3.78 4.58 23.66
CA PRO A 117 3.95 5.42 22.49
C PRO A 117 5.42 5.53 22.14
N LEU A 118 5.81 5.06 20.96
CA LEU A 118 7.15 5.30 20.46
C LEU A 118 7.39 6.82 20.48
N PRO A 119 8.61 7.28 20.81
CA PRO A 119 8.92 8.70 20.77
C PRO A 119 8.54 9.25 19.39
N LEU A 120 7.71 10.28 19.38
CA LEU A 120 7.21 10.89 18.14
C LEU A 120 8.42 11.35 17.31
N LYS A 121 8.53 10.85 16.07
CA LYS A 121 9.59 11.21 15.11
C LYS A 121 9.04 12.13 14.03
N GLY A 122 9.89 12.98 13.47
CA GLY A 122 9.54 13.88 12.36
C GLY A 122 8.64 15.05 12.78
N PRO A 123 7.90 15.67 11.84
CA PRO A 123 7.05 16.84 12.11
C PRO A 123 6.00 16.61 13.21
N VAL A 124 5.59 15.36 13.44
CA VAL A 124 4.61 15.01 14.48
C VAL A 124 5.16 15.18 15.90
N ALA A 125 6.48 15.26 16.06
CA ALA A 125 7.11 15.58 17.34
C ALA A 125 6.84 17.03 17.79
N SER A 126 6.64 17.95 16.84
CA SER A 126 6.49 19.39 17.10
C SER A 126 5.12 19.94 16.71
N VAL A 127 4.34 19.19 15.92
CA VAL A 127 3.05 19.66 15.38
C VAL A 127 2.01 18.57 15.51
N THR A 128 0.81 18.93 15.97
CA THR A 128 -0.32 18.00 16.07
C THR A 128 -0.90 17.71 14.67
N PRO A 129 -0.92 16.44 14.23
CA PRO A 129 -1.59 16.06 12.98
C PRO A 129 -3.06 16.47 12.97
N THR A 130 -3.54 16.96 11.84
CA THR A 130 -4.94 17.29 11.59
C THR A 130 -5.52 16.39 10.51
N GLY A 131 -6.82 16.55 10.22
CA GLY A 131 -7.53 15.74 9.23
C GLY A 131 -6.99 15.85 7.81
N ILE A 132 -7.36 14.89 6.97
CA ILE A 132 -7.19 14.98 5.52
C ILE A 132 -8.23 15.95 4.94
N SER A 133 -7.80 16.77 3.98
CA SER A 133 -8.72 17.67 3.27
C SER A 133 -9.79 16.87 2.50
N LYS A 134 -11.06 17.31 2.61
CA LYS A 134 -12.23 16.68 1.96
C LYS A 134 -12.05 16.41 0.47
N ARG A 135 -11.22 17.18 -0.24
CA ARG A 135 -10.96 17.02 -1.68
C ARG A 135 -10.26 15.71 -2.07
N HIS A 136 -9.65 15.01 -1.11
CA HIS A 136 -9.01 13.72 -1.35
C HIS A 136 -10.00 12.56 -1.32
N PHE A 137 -11.16 12.70 -0.66
CA PHE A 137 -12.14 11.62 -0.57
C PHE A 137 -13.00 11.58 -1.82
N LEU A 138 -13.10 10.40 -2.44
CA LEU A 138 -13.88 10.21 -3.67
C LEU A 138 -15.33 10.70 -3.53
N GLY A 139 -16.01 10.34 -2.44
CA GLY A 139 -17.38 10.76 -2.17
C GLY A 139 -17.55 12.28 -1.99
N LYS A 140 -16.51 12.98 -1.54
CA LYS A 140 -16.54 14.44 -1.29
C LYS A 140 -15.88 15.24 -2.41
N LEU A 141 -15.47 14.59 -3.50
CA LEU A 141 -14.91 15.25 -4.67
C LEU A 141 -15.96 16.18 -5.32
N GLN A 142 -15.56 17.35 -5.78
CA GLN A 142 -16.44 18.31 -6.44
C GLN A 142 -15.78 18.83 -7.70
N MET A 143 -16.55 19.36 -8.67
CA MET A 143 -15.97 19.93 -9.90
C MET A 143 -14.91 21.01 -9.61
N LYS A 144 -15.19 21.86 -8.61
CA LYS A 144 -14.32 22.93 -8.12
C LYS A 144 -13.10 22.44 -7.32
N SER A 145 -12.94 21.15 -7.07
CA SER A 145 -11.75 20.63 -6.38
C SER A 145 -10.50 20.93 -7.22
N PRO A 146 -9.45 21.55 -6.63
CA PRO A 146 -8.25 21.92 -7.36
C PRO A 146 -7.48 20.66 -7.79
N ALA A 147 -7.24 20.54 -9.10
CA ALA A 147 -6.42 19.47 -9.66
C ALA A 147 -4.94 19.90 -9.65
N LYS A 148 -4.08 19.07 -9.06
CA LYS A 148 -2.62 19.23 -9.05
C LYS A 148 -1.97 18.30 -10.06
N GLU A 149 -0.65 18.39 -10.24
CA GLU A 149 0.10 17.47 -11.10
C GLU A 149 0.01 16.03 -10.62
N ARG A 150 0.10 15.81 -9.30
CA ARG A 150 -0.14 14.53 -8.64
C ARG A 150 -1.25 14.67 -7.62
N ASN A 151 -2.27 13.83 -7.73
CA ASN A 151 -3.42 13.80 -6.84
C ASN A 151 -3.58 12.39 -6.28
N THR A 152 -3.84 12.27 -4.99
CA THR A 152 -4.20 10.99 -4.37
C THR A 152 -5.64 11.04 -3.93
N VAL A 153 -6.43 10.05 -4.38
CA VAL A 153 -7.84 9.86 -4.02
C VAL A 153 -7.96 8.75 -3.01
N VAL A 154 -8.72 8.99 -1.94
CA VAL A 154 -9.10 8.02 -0.93
C VAL A 154 -10.43 7.39 -1.34
N LEU A 155 -10.42 6.08 -1.55
CA LEU A 155 -11.61 5.30 -1.85
C LEU A 155 -12.49 5.13 -0.60
N PRO A 156 -13.81 4.87 -0.77
CA PRO A 156 -14.68 4.50 0.33
C PRO A 156 -14.18 3.27 1.10
N GLY A 157 -14.55 3.18 2.37
CA GLY A 157 -14.16 2.07 3.27
C GLY A 157 -12.80 2.25 3.96
N VAL A 158 -12.02 3.26 3.62
CA VAL A 158 -10.75 3.55 4.34
C VAL A 158 -11.03 4.38 5.59
N ASP A 159 -10.72 3.84 6.76
CA ASP A 159 -10.77 4.56 8.04
C ASP A 159 -9.54 5.45 8.24
N THR A 160 -9.57 6.63 7.62
CA THR A 160 -8.48 7.59 7.75
C THR A 160 -8.39 8.22 9.14
N ASP A 161 -9.48 8.26 9.90
CA ASP A 161 -9.50 8.89 11.22
C ASP A 161 -8.76 8.03 12.24
N ALA A 162 -8.95 6.71 12.19
CA ALA A 162 -8.14 5.77 12.96
C ALA A 162 -6.65 5.83 12.60
N ASP A 163 -6.33 5.94 11.31
CA ASP A 163 -4.94 6.06 10.87
C ASP A 163 -4.28 7.36 11.35
N ILE A 164 -4.99 8.49 11.27
CA ILE A 164 -4.49 9.77 11.78
C ILE A 164 -4.31 9.70 13.31
N ALA A 165 -5.20 9.03 14.04
CA ALA A 165 -5.04 8.79 15.46
C ALA A 165 -3.79 7.93 15.76
N ALA A 166 -3.50 6.92 14.93
CA ALA A 166 -2.26 6.15 15.04
C ALA A 166 -1.01 7.02 14.81
N ILE A 167 -1.05 7.92 13.83
CA ILE A 167 0.03 8.90 13.59
C ILE A 167 0.21 9.82 14.81
N LYS A 168 -0.88 10.39 15.34
CA LYS A 168 -0.85 11.28 16.51
C LYS A 168 -0.26 10.63 17.75
N THR A 169 -0.58 9.34 17.96
CA THR A 169 -0.19 8.59 19.15
C THR A 169 1.17 7.88 18.99
N GLY A 170 1.90 8.14 17.90
CA GLY A 170 3.21 7.52 17.66
C GLY A 170 3.16 6.02 17.33
N ARG A 171 1.97 5.49 17.05
CA ARG A 171 1.78 4.08 16.62
C ARG A 171 2.03 3.88 15.12
N ALA A 172 2.11 4.97 14.34
CA ALA A 172 2.50 4.91 12.95
C ALA A 172 4.01 4.71 12.79
N ALA A 173 4.42 3.90 11.81
CA ALA A 173 5.83 3.75 11.47
C ALA A 173 6.33 5.01 10.75
N TYR A 174 7.26 5.73 11.36
CA TYR A 174 7.96 6.82 10.69
C TYR A 174 8.87 6.26 9.61
N VAL A 175 8.74 6.75 8.37
CA VAL A 175 9.51 6.27 7.22
C VAL A 175 10.72 7.16 6.99
N ARG A 176 10.48 8.42 6.64
CA ARG A 176 11.48 9.48 6.43
C ARG A 176 10.79 10.83 6.29
N ASP A 177 11.55 11.91 6.43
CA ASP A 177 11.11 13.29 6.24
C ASP A 177 9.81 13.60 7.00
N ASN A 178 8.69 13.58 6.28
CA ASN A 178 7.37 13.82 6.80
C ASN A 178 6.37 12.67 6.53
N LEU A 179 6.89 11.49 6.19
CA LEU A 179 6.13 10.32 5.77
C LEU A 179 5.96 9.31 6.90
N TYR A 180 4.73 8.82 7.03
CA TYR A 180 4.32 7.83 8.03
C TYR A 180 3.55 6.71 7.35
N LYS A 181 3.80 5.47 7.77
CA LYS A 181 3.10 4.28 7.30
C LYS A 181 2.16 3.75 8.39
N VAL A 182 0.90 3.51 8.01
CA VAL A 182 -0.14 2.90 8.86
C VAL A 182 -0.95 1.94 8.00
N ASN A 183 -1.13 0.68 8.41
CA ASN A 183 -2.02 -0.28 7.72
C ASN A 183 -1.79 -0.34 6.19
N ASP A 184 -0.53 -0.41 5.76
CA ASP A 184 -0.09 -0.38 4.35
C ASP A 184 -0.48 0.86 3.54
N ARG A 185 -0.77 1.95 4.23
CA ARG A 185 -0.98 3.28 3.67
C ARG A 185 0.12 4.23 4.12
N THR A 186 0.62 5.00 3.17
CA THR A 186 1.61 6.04 3.39
C THR A 186 0.91 7.40 3.40
N TYR A 187 1.16 8.16 4.44
CA TYR A 187 0.66 9.51 4.65
C TYR A 187 1.84 10.47 4.75
N GLY A 188 1.64 11.70 4.27
CA GLY A 188 2.54 12.81 4.54
C GLY A 188 1.92 13.77 5.55
N VAL A 189 2.73 14.36 6.41
CA VAL A 189 2.33 15.39 7.36
C VAL A 189 3.00 16.70 6.97
N LYS A 190 2.22 17.75 6.71
CA LYS A 190 2.81 19.06 6.43
C LYS A 190 3.42 19.67 7.69
N PRO A 191 4.34 20.64 7.57
CA PRO A 191 4.78 21.46 8.71
C PRO A 191 3.62 22.13 9.45
N THR A 192 2.48 22.37 8.80
CA THR A 192 1.26 22.90 9.42
C THR A 192 0.43 21.86 10.17
N GLY A 193 0.85 20.59 10.19
CA GLY A 193 0.13 19.47 10.77
C GLY A 193 -0.92 18.84 9.86
N THR A 194 -1.20 19.40 8.69
CA THR A 194 -2.19 18.81 7.75
C THR A 194 -1.69 17.50 7.18
N VAL A 195 -2.45 16.43 7.42
CA VAL A 195 -2.19 15.10 6.86
C VAL A 195 -2.69 15.05 5.42
N TYR A 196 -1.93 14.41 4.53
CA TYR A 196 -2.34 14.13 3.16
C TYR A 196 -2.01 12.68 2.78
N PRO A 197 -2.89 12.00 2.03
CA PRO A 197 -2.61 10.67 1.54
C PRO A 197 -1.52 10.74 0.47
N VAL A 198 -0.64 9.73 0.44
CA VAL A 198 0.40 9.60 -0.58
C VAL A 198 0.09 8.39 -1.46
N ARG A 199 0.14 7.18 -0.88
CA ARG A 199 -0.04 5.91 -1.60
C ARG A 199 -0.41 4.77 -0.65
N GLY A 200 -0.92 3.66 -1.18
CA GLY A 200 -1.18 2.43 -0.42
C GLY A 200 -2.61 1.91 -0.59
N ASN A 201 -2.97 0.87 0.16
CA ASN A 201 -4.26 0.21 -0.02
C ASN A 201 -5.45 1.19 0.16
N GLY A 202 -6.36 1.23 -0.81
CA GLY A 202 -7.49 2.16 -0.82
C GLY A 202 -7.16 3.59 -1.26
N PHE A 203 -5.90 3.88 -1.62
CA PHE A 203 -5.48 5.13 -2.25
C PHE A 203 -5.18 4.92 -3.71
N VAL A 204 -5.64 5.85 -4.55
CA VAL A 204 -5.34 5.86 -5.98
C VAL A 204 -4.63 7.15 -6.34
N GLU A 205 -3.43 7.02 -6.90
CA GLU A 205 -2.67 8.14 -7.47
C GLU A 205 -3.15 8.41 -8.89
N LEU A 206 -3.42 9.68 -9.19
CA LEU A 206 -3.91 10.17 -10.47
C LEU A 206 -3.14 11.41 -10.86
N ASP A 207 -2.88 11.55 -12.17
CA ASP A 207 -2.37 12.79 -12.70
C ASP A 207 -3.44 13.90 -12.73
N LYS A 208 -3.07 15.08 -13.24
CA LYS A 208 -3.98 16.23 -13.34
C LYS A 208 -5.19 15.97 -14.24
N LEU A 209 -4.99 15.31 -15.37
CA LEU A 209 -6.02 15.07 -16.38
C LEU A 209 -6.96 13.95 -15.94
N GLU A 210 -6.42 12.85 -15.42
CA GLU A 210 -7.17 11.73 -14.85
C GLU A 210 -8.03 12.17 -13.67
N TYR A 211 -7.46 12.96 -12.75
CA TYR A 211 -8.23 13.54 -11.64
C TYR A 211 -9.33 14.49 -12.15
N THR A 212 -9.07 15.24 -13.22
CA THR A 212 -10.08 16.11 -13.83
C THR A 212 -11.21 15.32 -14.48
N ALA A 213 -10.89 14.25 -15.20
CA ALA A 213 -11.89 13.33 -15.76
C ALA A 213 -12.73 12.69 -14.64
N LEU A 214 -12.10 12.23 -13.55
CA LEU A 214 -12.78 11.64 -12.40
C LEU A 214 -13.77 12.61 -11.75
N LYS A 215 -13.41 13.91 -11.61
CA LYS A 215 -14.34 14.94 -11.13
C LYS A 215 -15.59 15.01 -12.02
N GLY A 216 -15.41 14.98 -13.33
CA GLY A 216 -16.49 14.95 -14.32
C GLY A 216 -17.40 13.76 -14.12
N LEU A 217 -16.84 12.56 -14.14
CA LEU A 217 -17.59 11.32 -13.93
C LEU A 217 -18.35 11.35 -12.60
N LYS A 218 -17.74 11.86 -11.53
CA LYS A 218 -18.38 11.96 -10.22
C LYS A 218 -19.58 12.91 -10.23
N VAL A 219 -19.48 14.06 -10.88
CA VAL A 219 -20.56 15.06 -10.95
C VAL A 219 -21.69 14.61 -11.86
N TYR A 220 -21.34 14.01 -13.00
CA TYR A 220 -22.28 13.54 -14.02
C TYR A 220 -22.66 12.06 -13.86
N LYS A 221 -22.49 11.49 -12.66
CA LYS A 221 -22.90 10.11 -12.31
C LYS A 221 -22.41 9.04 -13.29
N GLY A 222 -21.19 9.22 -13.79
CA GLY A 222 -20.58 8.32 -14.75
C GLY A 222 -20.93 8.58 -16.21
N ASP A 223 -21.65 9.64 -16.56
CA ASP A 223 -21.83 10.00 -17.97
C ASP A 223 -20.58 10.73 -18.49
N ARG A 224 -19.80 10.05 -19.33
CA ARG A 224 -18.60 10.63 -19.97
C ARG A 224 -18.98 11.72 -20.97
N ALA A 225 -19.98 11.50 -21.80
CA ALA A 225 -20.37 12.44 -22.84
C ALA A 225 -20.91 13.75 -22.23
N ALA A 226 -21.65 13.66 -21.12
CA ALA A 226 -22.05 14.85 -20.36
C ALA A 226 -20.83 15.54 -19.72
N ALA A 227 -19.90 14.79 -19.13
CA ALA A 227 -18.70 15.35 -18.53
C ALA A 227 -17.79 16.07 -19.54
N GLU A 228 -17.62 15.53 -20.74
CA GLU A 228 -16.80 16.13 -21.80
C GLU A 228 -17.35 17.47 -22.30
N ARG A 229 -18.67 17.67 -22.22
CA ARG A 229 -19.33 18.95 -22.57
C ARG A 229 -19.18 20.02 -21.50
N ASP A 230 -18.80 19.67 -20.28
CA ASP A 230 -18.62 20.64 -19.20
C ASP A 230 -17.47 21.60 -19.53
N PRO A 231 -17.66 22.94 -19.50
CA PRO A 231 -16.62 23.90 -19.85
C PRO A 231 -15.31 23.74 -19.05
N GLN A 232 -15.39 23.28 -17.80
CA GLN A 232 -14.20 23.08 -16.96
C GLN A 232 -13.37 21.87 -17.37
N ILE A 233 -13.97 20.93 -18.09
CA ILE A 233 -13.34 19.71 -18.62
C ILE A 233 -13.00 19.90 -20.10
N ALA A 234 -13.91 20.45 -20.89
CA ALA A 234 -13.78 20.67 -22.33
C ALA A 234 -12.50 21.45 -22.70
N ARG A 235 -12.05 22.38 -21.85
CA ARG A 235 -10.77 23.10 -22.02
C ARG A 235 -9.52 22.20 -22.04
N PHE A 236 -9.62 20.98 -21.52
CA PHE A 236 -8.56 19.98 -21.51
C PHE A 236 -8.79 18.87 -22.55
N SER A 237 -9.87 18.93 -23.34
CA SER A 237 -10.27 17.88 -24.30
C SER A 237 -9.13 17.44 -25.22
N ARG A 238 -8.32 18.38 -25.72
CA ARG A 238 -7.16 18.10 -26.59
C ARG A 238 -6.10 17.19 -25.96
N HIS A 239 -6.03 17.12 -24.63
CA HIS A 239 -5.05 16.32 -23.90
C HIS A 239 -5.68 15.14 -23.16
N MET A 240 -7.01 15.06 -23.11
CA MET A 240 -7.73 13.95 -22.51
C MET A 240 -7.84 12.82 -23.52
N THR A 241 -7.03 11.78 -23.32
CA THR A 241 -7.07 10.55 -24.12
C THR A 241 -8.13 9.59 -23.61
N ASP A 242 -8.48 8.56 -24.39
CA ASP A 242 -9.35 7.49 -23.91
C ASP A 242 -8.79 6.80 -22.67
N LYS A 243 -7.47 6.61 -22.61
CA LYS A 243 -6.77 6.08 -21.44
C LYS A 243 -7.02 6.93 -20.19
N THR A 244 -7.00 8.26 -20.31
CA THR A 244 -7.30 9.18 -19.20
C THR A 244 -8.71 8.94 -18.65
N TRP A 245 -9.69 8.78 -19.54
CA TRP A 245 -11.08 8.51 -19.16
C TRP A 245 -11.27 7.11 -18.59
N GLU A 246 -10.56 6.12 -19.12
CA GLU A 246 -10.57 4.75 -18.63
C GLU A 246 -9.99 4.65 -17.22
N THR A 247 -8.84 5.26 -16.95
CA THR A 247 -8.28 5.34 -15.59
C THR A 247 -9.29 5.97 -14.63
N ALA A 248 -9.86 7.12 -14.99
CA ALA A 248 -10.85 7.81 -14.18
C ALA A 248 -12.11 6.96 -13.96
N ARG A 249 -12.57 6.24 -14.99
CA ARG A 249 -13.71 5.33 -14.92
C ARG A 249 -13.48 4.20 -13.93
N ASN A 250 -12.30 3.58 -14.00
CA ASN A 250 -11.94 2.48 -13.11
C ASN A 250 -11.99 2.92 -11.64
N VAL A 251 -11.46 4.11 -11.34
CA VAL A 251 -11.53 4.68 -9.97
C VAL A 251 -12.97 5.00 -9.56
N PHE A 252 -13.77 5.56 -10.47
CA PHE A 252 -15.17 5.84 -10.19
C PHE A 252 -15.94 4.55 -9.84
N ASN A 253 -15.76 3.49 -10.63
CA ASN A 253 -16.41 2.19 -10.43
C ASN A 253 -15.96 1.52 -9.13
N GLN A 254 -14.65 1.49 -8.84
CA GLN A 254 -14.13 1.00 -7.56
C GLN A 254 -14.75 1.72 -6.36
N GLY A 255 -15.05 3.01 -6.52
CA GLY A 255 -15.77 3.79 -5.53
C GLY A 255 -17.21 3.36 -5.30
N GLN A 256 -17.91 2.91 -6.35
CA GLN A 256 -19.29 2.43 -6.23
C GLN A 256 -19.34 1.05 -5.58
N GLU A 257 -18.39 0.17 -5.91
CA GLU A 257 -18.33 -1.20 -5.37
C GLU A 257 -18.02 -1.26 -3.87
N ARG A 258 -17.43 -0.18 -3.32
CA ARG A 258 -16.99 -0.09 -1.92
C ARG A 258 -17.86 0.81 -1.04
N ALA A 259 -18.90 1.42 -1.60
CA ALA A 259 -19.82 2.35 -0.92
C ALA A 259 -21.04 1.61 -0.36
#